data_AF-A0A1M7UZI6-F1
#
_entry.id   AF-A0A1M7UZI6-F1
#
_cell.length_a   1.000
_cell.length_b   1.000
_cell.length_c   1.000
_cell.angle_alpha   90.00
_cell.angle_beta   90.00
_cell.angle_gamma   90.00
#
_symmetry.space_group_name_H-M   'P 1'
#
loop_
_entity.id
_entity.type
_entity.pdbx_description
1 polymer ?
#
loop_
_entity_poly.entity_id
_entity_poly.type
_entity_poly.pdbx_seq_one_letter_code
_entity_poly.pdbx_strand_id
1 'polypeptide(L)'
;MDMSKKKKIIIPVAIGLGLLMAGFAYLMQIRGEFKDYLSEKYPGQTFQVGFVKIDPIYGSYFTTVSCLDDNVSFPIGKSFRTKNINESYLQTKSHNQYNAYIKEVFNESGIKSHITSVTGGGRDKEHYQNDGHYDQINLYLTEEAELIYITQAALNLLREKGIQADTVILTQEKDGHVYEWYGSTADYDLTEDQLREKIRKIK
;
A
#
# COMPACT_ATOMS: atom_id res chain seq x y z
N MET A 1 -7.03 1.55 -59.79
CA MET A 1 -7.28 2.27 -58.52
C MET A 1 -6.47 3.57 -58.53
N ASP A 2 -7.15 4.70 -58.63
CA ASP A 2 -6.62 6.05 -58.87
C ASP A 2 -5.54 6.47 -57.83
N MET A 3 -4.39 6.99 -58.31
CA MET A 3 -3.28 7.46 -57.46
C MET A 3 -3.70 8.58 -56.51
N SER A 4 -4.70 9.37 -56.91
CA SER A 4 -5.35 10.39 -56.07
C SER A 4 -5.99 9.79 -54.81
N LYS A 5 -6.68 8.65 -54.94
CA LYS A 5 -7.33 7.95 -53.81
C LYS A 5 -6.30 7.30 -52.88
N LYS A 6 -5.20 6.75 -53.41
CA LYS A 6 -4.10 6.19 -52.60
C LYS A 6 -3.41 7.27 -51.75
N LYS A 7 -3.09 8.44 -52.33
CA LYS A 7 -2.45 9.55 -51.58
C LYS A 7 -3.35 10.11 -50.47
N LYS A 8 -4.67 10.17 -50.68
CA LYS A 8 -5.65 10.62 -49.68
C LYS A 8 -5.74 9.73 -48.43
N ILE A 9 -5.35 8.46 -48.52
CA ILE A 9 -5.39 7.51 -47.39
C ILE A 9 -4.00 7.33 -46.76
N ILE A 10 -2.93 7.31 -47.56
CA ILE A 10 -1.57 7.08 -47.08
C ILE A 10 -1.06 8.23 -46.21
N ILE A 11 -1.36 9.49 -46.55
CA ILE A 11 -0.88 10.66 -45.81
C ILE A 11 -1.46 10.70 -44.38
N PRO A 12 -2.79 10.57 -44.15
CA PRO A 12 -3.34 10.51 -42.79
C PRO A 12 -2.79 9.35 -41.96
N VAL A 13 -2.61 8.16 -42.57
CA VAL A 13 -2.06 6.99 -41.88
C VAL A 13 -0.61 7.23 -41.46
N ALA A 14 0.22 7.80 -42.35
CA ALA A 14 1.60 8.13 -42.04
C ALA A 14 1.71 9.18 -40.92
N ILE A 15 0.85 10.20 -40.94
CA ILE A 15 0.79 11.22 -39.87
C ILE A 15 0.36 10.58 -38.54
N GLY A 16 -0.68 9.75 -38.55
CA GLY A 16 -1.15 9.05 -37.35
C GLY A 16 -0.08 8.15 -36.75
N LEU A 17 0.63 7.39 -37.59
CA LEU A 17 1.75 6.55 -37.14
C LEU A 17 2.91 7.39 -36.59
N GLY A 18 3.23 8.52 -37.22
CA GLY A 18 4.25 9.45 -36.74
C GLY A 18 3.93 10.01 -35.34
N LEU A 19 2.68 10.41 -35.10
CA LEU A 19 2.23 10.89 -33.79
C LEU A 19 2.28 9.78 -32.73
N LEU A 20 1.90 8.55 -33.08
CA LEU A 20 2.00 7.39 -32.18
C LEU A 20 3.45 7.11 -31.79
N MET A 21 4.38 7.11 -32.75
CA MET A 21 5.80 6.91 -32.48
C MET A 21 6.38 8.04 -31.62
N ALA A 22 6.02 9.29 -31.90
CA ALA A 22 6.45 10.43 -31.10
C ALA A 22 5.93 10.33 -29.65
N GLY A 23 4.67 9.96 -29.47
CA GLY A 23 4.08 9.73 -28.14
C GLY A 23 4.78 8.59 -27.40
N PHE A 24 5.05 7.47 -28.07
CA PHE A 24 5.78 6.35 -27.48
C PHE A 24 7.22 6.72 -27.09
N ALA A 25 7.95 7.41 -27.97
CA ALA A 25 9.30 7.89 -27.69
C ALA A 25 9.32 8.84 -26.49
N TYR A 26 8.33 9.71 -26.38
CA TYR A 26 8.18 10.60 -25.25
C TYR A 26 7.93 9.85 -23.93
N LEU A 27 7.08 8.81 -23.92
CA LEU A 27 6.87 7.97 -22.74
C LEU A 27 8.14 7.18 -22.35
N MET A 28 8.93 6.76 -23.34
CA MET A 28 10.23 6.13 -23.09
C MET A 28 11.24 7.10 -22.49
N GLN A 29 11.22 8.38 -22.89
CA GLN A 29 12.01 9.42 -22.24
C GLN A 29 11.61 9.57 -20.76
N ILE A 30 10.31 9.69 -20.45
CA ILE A 30 9.83 9.77 -19.06
C ILE A 30 10.27 8.54 -18.24
N ARG A 31 10.22 7.35 -18.85
CA ARG A 31 10.72 6.13 -18.22
C ARG A 31 12.22 6.20 -17.91
N GLY A 32 13.01 6.80 -18.80
CA GLY A 32 14.43 7.08 -18.59
C GLY A 32 14.64 8.01 -17.39
N GLU A 33 13.91 9.12 -17.33
CA GLU A 33 13.98 10.07 -16.21
C GLU A 33 13.65 9.42 -14.86
N PHE A 34 12.69 8.49 -14.82
CA PHE A 34 12.41 7.70 -13.60
C PHE A 34 13.59 6.82 -13.19
N LYS A 35 14.28 6.17 -14.15
CA LYS A 35 15.46 5.36 -13.85
C LYS A 35 16.61 6.22 -13.32
N ASP A 36 16.85 7.35 -13.96
CA ASP A 36 17.93 8.27 -13.57
C ASP A 36 17.68 8.80 -12.15
N TYR A 37 16.45 9.28 -11.89
CA TYR A 37 16.03 9.74 -10.56
C TYR A 37 16.25 8.69 -9.47
N LEU A 38 15.84 7.43 -9.72
CA LEU A 38 15.98 6.36 -8.74
C LEU A 38 17.44 5.96 -8.51
N SER A 39 18.25 5.94 -9.58
CA SER A 39 19.67 5.61 -9.49
C SER A 39 20.47 6.68 -8.74
N GLU A 40 20.08 7.95 -8.89
CA GLU A 40 20.66 9.06 -8.13
C GLU A 40 20.24 9.02 -6.66
N LYS A 41 18.94 8.83 -6.39
CA LYS A 41 18.40 8.83 -5.03
C LYS A 41 18.81 7.61 -4.20
N TYR A 42 18.94 6.45 -4.84
CA TYR A 42 19.25 5.18 -4.18
C TYR A 42 20.39 4.44 -4.93
N PRO A 43 21.63 4.93 -4.86
CA PRO A 43 22.75 4.44 -5.69
C PRO A 43 23.16 2.98 -5.43
N GLY A 44 22.74 2.40 -4.30
CA GLY A 44 23.00 1.01 -3.94
C GLY A 44 21.84 0.05 -4.23
N GLN A 45 20.85 0.45 -5.02
CA GLN A 45 19.65 -0.34 -5.32
C GLN A 45 19.41 -0.41 -6.83
N THR A 46 18.84 -1.52 -7.29
CA THR A 46 18.51 -1.75 -8.69
C THR A 46 17.00 -1.74 -8.89
N PHE A 47 16.52 -0.94 -9.84
CA PHE A 47 15.09 -0.77 -10.08
C PHE A 47 14.67 -1.20 -11.49
N GLN A 48 13.57 -1.94 -11.57
CA GLN A 48 12.84 -2.20 -12.80
C GLN A 48 11.65 -1.24 -12.91
N VAL A 49 11.79 -0.23 -13.77
CA VAL A 49 10.71 0.71 -14.07
C VAL A 49 9.78 0.12 -15.13
N GLY A 50 8.47 0.06 -14.81
CA GLY A 50 7.42 -0.41 -15.71
C GLY A 50 7.15 0.50 -16.91
N PHE A 51 6.10 0.18 -17.68
CA PHE A 51 5.63 1.03 -18.76
C PHE A 51 4.90 2.25 -18.22
N VAL A 52 5.26 3.43 -18.70
CA VAL A 52 4.69 4.70 -18.27
C VAL A 52 3.28 4.87 -18.83
N LYS A 53 2.36 5.24 -17.95
CA LYS A 53 0.97 5.58 -18.28
C LYS A 53 0.76 7.08 -18.10
N ILE A 54 -0.29 7.59 -18.73
CA ILE A 54 -0.71 8.99 -18.67
C ILE A 54 -1.97 9.04 -17.81
N ASP A 55 -1.97 9.88 -16.79
CA ASP A 55 -3.14 10.27 -16.02
C ASP A 55 -3.55 11.70 -16.41
N PRO A 56 -4.55 11.88 -17.28
CA PRO A 56 -5.00 13.21 -17.68
C PRO A 56 -5.84 13.89 -16.58
N ILE A 57 -6.44 13.14 -15.65
CA ILE A 57 -7.30 13.70 -14.60
C ILE A 57 -6.42 14.40 -13.56
N TYR A 58 -5.36 13.72 -13.13
CA TYR A 58 -4.42 14.25 -12.14
C TYR A 58 -3.20 14.94 -12.78
N GLY A 59 -3.13 14.95 -14.11
CA GLY A 59 -2.08 15.63 -14.86
C GLY A 59 -0.70 15.07 -14.57
N SER A 60 -0.51 13.75 -14.66
CA SER A 60 0.76 13.10 -14.33
C SER A 60 1.10 11.92 -15.24
N TYR A 61 2.40 11.63 -15.35
CA TYR A 61 2.89 10.36 -15.89
C TYR A 61 3.17 9.44 -14.72
N PHE A 62 2.79 8.17 -14.78
CA PHE A 62 3.01 7.28 -13.65
C PHE A 62 3.27 5.85 -14.11
N THR A 63 3.92 5.08 -13.23
CA THR A 63 4.07 3.63 -13.39
C THR A 63 4.34 2.97 -12.05
N THR A 64 4.42 1.65 -12.06
CA THR A 64 4.93 0.86 -10.94
C THR A 64 6.39 0.53 -11.19
N VAL A 65 7.19 0.65 -10.14
CA VAL A 65 8.60 0.28 -10.11
C VAL A 65 8.75 -0.87 -9.13
N SER A 66 9.60 -1.84 -9.48
CA SER A 66 10.02 -2.89 -8.57
C SER A 66 11.50 -2.72 -8.25
N CYS A 67 11.85 -2.65 -6.97
CA CYS A 67 13.21 -2.81 -6.51
C CYS A 67 13.59 -4.29 -6.61
N LEU A 68 14.68 -4.61 -7.30
CA LEU A 68 15.09 -6.00 -7.56
C LEU A 68 15.83 -6.61 -6.37
N ASP A 69 16.38 -5.78 -5.48
CA ASP A 69 17.14 -6.25 -4.32
C ASP A 69 16.23 -6.76 -3.19
N ASP A 70 15.06 -6.14 -3.01
CA ASP A 70 14.12 -6.49 -1.93
C ASP A 70 12.69 -6.81 -2.42
N ASN A 71 12.48 -6.85 -3.74
CA ASN A 71 11.19 -7.12 -4.40
C ASN A 71 10.06 -6.14 -4.03
N VAL A 72 10.35 -4.99 -3.43
CA VAL A 72 9.34 -3.98 -3.12
C VAL A 72 8.84 -3.34 -4.40
N SER A 73 7.53 -3.38 -4.62
CA SER A 73 6.88 -2.72 -5.74
C SER A 73 6.12 -1.48 -5.29
N PHE A 74 6.42 -0.33 -5.87
CA PHE A 74 5.91 0.98 -5.45
C PHE A 74 5.55 1.88 -6.64
N PRO A 75 4.60 2.81 -6.49
CA PRO A 75 4.30 3.81 -7.50
C PRO A 75 5.38 4.88 -7.61
N ILE A 76 5.64 5.32 -8.84
CA ILE A 76 6.39 6.54 -9.16
C ILE A 76 5.56 7.39 -10.14
N GLY A 77 5.63 8.71 -10.00
CA GLY A 77 4.93 9.61 -10.89
C GLY A 77 5.65 10.93 -11.11
N LYS A 78 5.44 11.54 -12.27
CA LYS A 78 5.93 12.86 -12.67
C LYS A 78 4.76 13.78 -13.01
N SER A 79 4.68 14.94 -12.35
CA SER A 79 3.65 15.94 -12.67
C SER A 79 3.86 16.57 -14.04
N PHE A 80 2.78 16.79 -14.81
CA PHE A 80 2.83 17.55 -16.06
C PHE A 80 3.21 19.01 -15.81
N ARG A 81 2.76 19.58 -14.70
CA ARG A 81 2.90 21.02 -14.38
C ARG A 81 4.24 21.31 -13.72
N THR A 82 4.54 20.68 -12.59
CA THR A 82 5.75 20.99 -11.82
C THR A 82 6.98 20.25 -12.34
N LYS A 83 6.78 19.19 -13.12
CA LYS A 83 7.83 18.26 -13.56
C LYS A 83 8.52 17.51 -12.42
N ASN A 84 8.06 17.66 -11.17
CA ASN A 84 8.60 16.93 -10.03
C ASN A 84 8.26 15.44 -10.14
N ILE A 85 9.23 14.61 -9.76
CA ILE A 85 9.08 13.16 -9.61
C ILE A 85 8.84 12.86 -8.13
N ASN A 86 7.76 12.13 -7.85
CA ASN A 86 7.43 11.63 -6.52
C ASN A 86 7.34 10.10 -6.57
N GLU A 87 7.79 9.46 -5.50
CA GLU A 87 7.76 8.01 -5.33
C GLU A 87 7.52 7.65 -3.86
N SER A 88 7.21 6.39 -3.61
CA SER A 88 6.90 5.91 -2.26
C SER A 88 7.70 4.67 -1.87
N TYR A 89 8.90 4.44 -2.41
CA TYR A 89 9.72 3.25 -2.15
C TYR A 89 9.93 2.99 -0.66
N LEU A 90 10.54 3.94 0.06
CA LEU A 90 10.81 3.78 1.50
C LEU A 90 9.51 3.60 2.30
N GLN A 91 8.46 4.33 1.92
CA GLN A 91 7.12 4.22 2.53
C GLN A 91 6.50 2.84 2.34
N THR A 92 6.52 2.34 1.11
CA THR A 92 6.00 1.01 0.78
C THR A 92 6.86 -0.07 1.42
N LYS A 93 8.18 0.08 1.45
CA LYS A 93 9.12 -0.85 2.09
C LYS A 93 8.85 -0.95 3.59
N SER A 94 8.85 0.18 4.29
CA SER A 94 8.56 0.25 5.73
C SER A 94 7.19 -0.37 6.04
N HIS A 95 6.14 0.01 5.29
CA HIS A 95 4.81 -0.56 5.46
C HIS A 95 4.76 -2.08 5.23
N ASN A 96 5.45 -2.59 4.21
CA ASN A 96 5.52 -4.03 3.95
C ASN A 96 6.23 -4.77 5.09
N GLN A 97 7.27 -4.18 5.69
CA GLN A 97 7.99 -4.78 6.81
C GLN A 97 7.12 -4.80 8.08
N TYR A 98 6.47 -3.70 8.44
CA TYR A 98 5.51 -3.66 9.55
C TYR A 98 4.39 -4.70 9.38
N ASN A 99 3.81 -4.77 8.18
CA ASN A 99 2.77 -5.75 7.84
C ASN A 99 3.27 -7.19 7.92
N ALA A 100 4.47 -7.48 7.42
CA ALA A 100 5.02 -8.83 7.42
C ALA A 100 5.18 -9.35 8.85
N TYR A 101 5.83 -8.56 9.71
CA TYR A 101 6.06 -8.94 11.11
C TYR A 101 4.75 -9.16 11.88
N ILE A 102 3.81 -8.21 11.80
CA ILE A 102 2.57 -8.34 12.57
C ILE A 102 1.68 -9.48 12.06
N LYS A 103 1.70 -9.77 10.76
CA LYS A 103 1.01 -10.93 10.20
C LYS A 103 1.60 -12.23 10.73
N GLU A 104 2.92 -12.33 10.82
CA GLU A 104 3.60 -13.51 11.38
C GLU A 104 3.17 -13.75 12.84
N VAL A 105 3.18 -12.70 13.67
CA VAL A 105 2.73 -12.75 15.07
C VAL A 105 1.34 -13.35 15.22
N PHE A 106 0.37 -12.88 14.41
CA PHE A 106 -1.00 -13.40 14.49
C PHE A 106 -1.21 -14.71 13.74
N ASN A 107 -0.40 -15.06 12.74
CA ASN A 107 -0.49 -16.33 12.02
C ASN A 107 -0.11 -17.52 12.91
N GLU A 108 0.80 -17.33 13.85
CA GLU A 108 1.21 -18.36 14.82
C GLU A 108 0.31 -18.39 16.07
N SER A 109 -0.74 -17.56 16.11
CA SER A 109 -1.60 -17.42 17.28
C SER A 109 -2.78 -18.40 17.28
N GLY A 110 -3.28 -18.71 18.48
CA GLY A 110 -4.50 -19.50 18.67
C GLY A 110 -5.79 -18.84 18.15
N ILE A 111 -5.73 -17.56 17.78
CA ILE A 111 -6.87 -16.80 17.25
C ILE A 111 -6.83 -16.59 15.73
N LYS A 112 -5.83 -17.15 15.03
CA LYS A 112 -5.66 -16.93 13.58
C LYS A 112 -6.90 -17.29 12.76
N SER A 113 -7.60 -18.37 13.13
CA SER A 113 -8.82 -18.82 12.43
C SER A 113 -9.95 -17.79 12.45
N HIS A 114 -9.90 -16.82 13.36
CA HIS A 114 -10.90 -15.74 13.49
C HIS A 114 -10.45 -14.44 12.85
N ILE A 115 -9.26 -14.41 12.21
CA ILE A 115 -8.67 -13.21 11.63
C ILE A 115 -8.50 -13.38 10.12
N THR A 116 -9.31 -12.62 9.38
CA THR A 116 -9.26 -12.51 7.91
C THR A 116 -8.00 -11.80 7.45
N SER A 117 -7.64 -10.68 8.07
CA SER A 117 -6.40 -9.96 7.73
C SER A 117 -5.87 -9.14 8.90
N VAL A 118 -4.55 -8.89 8.87
CA VAL A 118 -3.86 -8.01 9.81
C VAL A 118 -3.00 -7.03 9.02
N THR A 119 -3.03 -5.77 9.42
CA THR A 119 -2.11 -4.75 8.91
C THR A 119 -1.50 -3.96 10.06
N GLY A 120 -0.32 -3.40 9.82
CA GLY A 120 0.40 -2.58 10.76
C GLY A 120 1.04 -1.38 10.06
N GLY A 121 1.13 -0.27 10.78
CA GLY A 121 1.86 0.92 10.36
C GLY A 121 2.61 1.51 11.54
N GLY A 122 3.82 2.02 11.29
CA GLY A 122 4.62 2.73 12.27
C GLY A 122 4.86 4.19 11.91
N ARG A 123 5.41 4.92 12.88
CA ARG A 123 5.66 6.36 12.82
C ARG A 123 6.64 6.77 11.76
N ASP A 124 7.74 6.04 11.68
CA ASP A 124 8.75 6.25 10.66
C ASP A 124 8.29 5.56 9.37
N LYS A 125 7.71 6.38 8.50
CA LYS A 125 7.26 5.93 7.18
C LYS A 125 8.44 5.53 6.32
N GLU A 126 9.65 6.00 6.57
CA GLU A 126 10.80 5.73 5.69
C GLU A 126 11.66 4.57 6.19
N HIS A 127 11.63 4.27 7.49
CA HIS A 127 12.40 3.18 8.08
C HIS A 127 11.53 2.34 9.01
N TYR A 128 11.51 1.04 8.76
CA TYR A 128 10.98 0.09 9.72
C TYR A 128 11.91 0.01 10.93
N GLN A 129 11.34 0.23 12.11
CA GLN A 129 12.02 0.03 13.39
C GLN A 129 11.53 -1.31 13.93
N ASN A 130 12.39 -2.32 13.91
CA ASN A 130 12.07 -3.64 14.46
C ASN A 130 12.17 -3.63 16.00
N ASP A 131 11.54 -2.66 16.63
CA ASP A 131 11.56 -2.43 18.08
C ASP A 131 10.21 -2.75 18.74
N GLY A 132 9.24 -3.22 17.96
CA GLY A 132 7.90 -3.57 18.43
C GLY A 132 6.95 -2.38 18.55
N HIS A 133 7.32 -1.17 18.13
CA HIS A 133 6.44 -0.01 18.18
C HIS A 133 5.64 0.20 16.89
N TYR A 134 4.33 0.40 17.03
CA TYR A 134 3.38 0.66 15.95
C TYR A 134 2.60 1.95 16.24
N ASP A 135 2.29 2.73 15.20
CA ASP A 135 1.27 3.78 15.31
C ASP A 135 -0.12 3.14 15.30
N GLN A 136 -0.32 2.14 14.43
CA GLN A 136 -1.61 1.50 14.25
C GLN A 136 -1.47 0.02 13.87
N ILE A 137 -2.28 -0.82 14.49
CA ILE A 137 -2.51 -2.21 14.10
C ILE A 137 -4.00 -2.37 13.81
N ASN A 138 -4.34 -2.99 12.67
CA ASN A 138 -5.72 -3.32 12.31
C ASN A 138 -5.88 -4.82 12.16
N LEU A 139 -6.97 -5.35 12.71
CA LEU A 139 -7.39 -6.73 12.51
C LEU A 139 -8.80 -6.73 11.93
N TYR A 140 -8.98 -7.46 10.84
CA TYR A 140 -10.28 -7.75 10.28
C TYR A 140 -10.66 -9.17 10.66
N LEU A 141 -11.79 -9.30 11.35
CA LEU A 141 -12.26 -10.55 11.91
C LEU A 141 -13.22 -11.28 10.98
N THR A 142 -13.45 -12.57 11.23
CA THR A 142 -14.55 -13.32 10.61
C THR A 142 -15.89 -12.94 11.25
N GLU A 143 -16.99 -13.25 10.57
CA GLU A 143 -18.35 -12.94 11.05
C GLU A 143 -18.69 -13.68 12.36
N GLU A 144 -18.10 -14.85 12.57
CA GLU A 144 -18.34 -15.75 13.71
C GLU A 144 -17.44 -15.46 14.91
N ALA A 145 -16.46 -14.57 14.75
CA ALA A 145 -15.56 -14.19 15.83
C ALA A 145 -16.34 -13.56 17.01
N GLU A 146 -16.03 -13.96 18.25
CA GLU A 146 -16.56 -13.25 19.42
C GLU A 146 -15.64 -12.05 19.69
N LEU A 147 -16.10 -10.85 19.36
CA LEU A 147 -15.28 -9.64 19.27
C LEU A 147 -14.53 -9.34 20.58
N ILE A 148 -15.14 -9.55 21.74
CA ILE A 148 -14.52 -9.26 23.04
C ILE A 148 -13.42 -10.26 23.37
N TYR A 149 -13.72 -11.55 23.24
CA TYR A 149 -12.76 -12.63 23.44
C TYR A 149 -11.53 -12.44 22.54
N ILE A 150 -11.75 -12.16 21.25
CA ILE A 150 -10.65 -11.96 20.29
C ILE A 150 -9.87 -10.68 20.60
N THR A 151 -10.55 -9.60 21.06
CA THR A 151 -9.87 -8.38 21.51
C THR A 151 -8.93 -8.66 22.67
N GLN A 152 -9.39 -9.36 23.71
CA GLN A 152 -8.55 -9.71 24.86
C GLN A 152 -7.37 -10.60 24.45
N ALA A 153 -7.64 -11.63 23.64
CA ALA A 153 -6.60 -12.53 23.15
C ALA A 153 -5.55 -11.78 22.31
N ALA A 154 -5.97 -10.84 21.46
CA ALA A 154 -5.08 -10.02 20.66
C ALA A 154 -4.22 -9.09 21.54
N LEU A 155 -4.81 -8.37 22.50
CA LEU A 155 -4.07 -7.49 23.40
C LEU A 155 -3.06 -8.27 24.27
N ASN A 156 -3.45 -9.45 24.76
CA ASN A 156 -2.54 -10.33 25.50
C ASN A 156 -1.37 -10.80 24.63
N LEU A 157 -1.64 -11.24 23.39
CA LEU A 157 -0.59 -11.66 22.46
C LEU A 157 0.39 -10.52 22.16
N LEU A 158 -0.11 -9.31 21.88
CA LEU A 158 0.73 -8.14 21.62
C LEU A 158 1.63 -7.84 22.83
N ARG A 159 1.07 -7.87 24.05
CA ARG A 159 1.83 -7.71 25.30
C ARG A 159 2.90 -8.79 25.47
N GLU A 160 2.56 -10.06 25.27
CA GLU A 160 3.49 -11.19 25.38
C GLU A 160 4.65 -11.07 24.39
N LYS A 161 4.41 -10.53 23.19
CA LYS A 161 5.42 -10.30 22.16
C LYS A 161 6.16 -8.97 22.32
N GLY A 162 5.86 -8.19 23.37
CA GLY A 162 6.48 -6.88 23.61
C GLY A 162 6.11 -5.84 22.55
N ILE A 163 4.98 -6.00 21.87
CA ILE A 163 4.51 -5.10 20.81
C ILE A 163 3.64 -4.01 21.45
N GLN A 164 3.95 -2.76 21.14
CA GLN A 164 3.21 -1.59 21.57
C GLN A 164 2.58 -0.90 20.36
N ALA A 165 1.32 -0.49 20.47
CA ALA A 165 0.65 0.26 19.43
C ALA A 165 -0.18 1.41 20.02
N ASP A 166 0.00 2.61 19.46
CA ASP A 166 -0.78 3.80 19.84
C ASP A 166 -2.28 3.57 19.54
N THR A 167 -2.58 2.83 18.48
CA THR A 167 -3.95 2.45 18.11
C THR A 167 -4.03 0.98 17.69
N VAL A 168 -5.04 0.28 18.19
CA VAL A 168 -5.43 -1.08 17.78
C VAL A 168 -6.90 -1.04 17.42
N ILE A 169 -7.23 -1.48 16.20
CA ILE A 169 -8.60 -1.52 15.67
C ILE A 169 -8.94 -2.95 15.30
N LEU A 170 -10.05 -3.47 15.83
CA LEU A 170 -10.63 -4.74 15.43
C LEU A 170 -11.96 -4.46 14.74
N THR A 171 -12.06 -4.82 13.47
CA THR A 171 -13.26 -4.61 12.64
C THR A 171 -13.92 -5.95 12.33
N GLN A 172 -15.23 -6.04 12.54
CA GLN A 172 -16.05 -7.21 12.23
C GLN A 172 -17.29 -6.79 11.45
N GLU A 173 -17.58 -7.48 10.36
CA GLU A 173 -18.88 -7.40 9.69
C GLU A 173 -19.74 -8.59 10.10
N LYS A 174 -20.96 -8.33 10.56
CA LYS A 174 -21.91 -9.34 11.04
C LYS A 174 -23.34 -8.88 10.81
N ASP A 175 -24.19 -9.76 10.26
CA ASP A 175 -25.61 -9.47 10.00
C ASP A 175 -25.84 -8.18 9.17
N GLY A 176 -24.92 -7.89 8.24
CA GLY A 176 -24.95 -6.69 7.39
C GLY A 176 -24.57 -5.38 8.11
N HIS A 177 -24.04 -5.49 9.33
CA HIS A 177 -23.56 -4.37 10.14
C HIS A 177 -22.06 -4.46 10.38
N VAL A 178 -21.42 -3.31 10.56
CA VAL A 178 -19.97 -3.25 10.85
C VAL A 178 -19.75 -2.75 12.26
N TYR A 179 -19.02 -3.54 13.03
CA TYR A 179 -18.64 -3.27 14.40
C TYR A 179 -17.14 -3.07 14.48
N GLU A 180 -16.72 -2.08 15.26
CA GLU A 180 -15.32 -1.80 15.53
C GLU A 180 -15.07 -1.71 17.02
N TRP A 181 -14.02 -2.39 17.48
CA TRP A 181 -13.38 -2.05 18.74
C TRP A 181 -12.17 -1.16 18.44
N TYR A 182 -12.05 -0.06 19.19
CA TYR A 182 -10.99 0.93 19.03
C TYR A 182 -10.31 1.19 20.38
N GLY A 183 -9.00 0.93 20.46
CA GLY A 183 -8.21 1.13 21.67
C GLY A 183 -6.72 1.18 21.38
N SER A 184 -5.90 0.81 22.35
CA SER A 184 -4.43 0.76 22.24
C SER A 184 -3.89 -0.48 22.96
N THR A 185 -2.60 -0.79 22.82
CA THR A 185 -1.99 -1.88 23.61
C THR A 185 -1.96 -1.58 25.11
N ALA A 186 -2.12 -0.33 25.54
CA ALA A 186 -2.24 0.03 26.97
C ALA A 186 -3.57 -0.44 27.60
N ASP A 187 -4.55 -0.82 26.79
CA ASP A 187 -5.86 -1.28 27.24
C ASP A 187 -5.89 -2.78 27.64
N TYR A 188 -4.72 -3.43 27.75
CA TYR A 188 -4.63 -4.87 28.01
C TYR A 188 -5.21 -5.32 29.36
N ASP A 189 -5.31 -4.40 30.33
CA ASP A 189 -5.85 -4.66 31.68
C ASP A 189 -7.36 -4.34 31.80
N LEU A 190 -8.03 -3.91 30.73
CA LEU A 190 -9.46 -3.63 30.76
C LEU A 190 -10.29 -4.90 30.97
N THR A 191 -11.36 -4.78 31.76
CA THR A 191 -12.34 -5.85 31.94
C THR A 191 -13.19 -6.04 30.67
N GLU A 192 -13.91 -7.17 30.56
CA GLU A 192 -14.82 -7.41 29.45
C GLU A 192 -15.85 -6.28 29.26
N ASP A 193 -16.45 -5.80 30.36
CA ASP A 193 -17.44 -4.72 30.30
C ASP A 193 -16.82 -3.42 29.77
N GLN A 194 -15.60 -3.09 30.21
CA GLN A 194 -14.88 -1.91 29.73
C GLN A 194 -14.49 -2.03 28.25
N LEU A 195 -14.17 -3.24 27.78
CA LEU A 195 -13.93 -3.50 26.37
C LEU A 195 -15.21 -3.36 25.55
N ARG A 196 -16.36 -3.81 26.07
CA ARG A 196 -17.67 -3.67 25.42
C ARG A 196 -18.07 -2.21 25.21
N GLU A 197 -17.79 -1.34 26.19
CA GLU A 197 -18.04 0.10 26.07
C GLU A 197 -17.28 0.78 24.93
N LYS A 198 -16.15 0.18 24.49
CA LYS A 198 -15.35 0.67 23.36
C LYS A 198 -15.82 0.17 22.00
N ILE A 199 -16.76 -0.78 21.95
CA ILE A 199 -17.32 -1.26 20.69
C ILE A 199 -18.29 -0.24 20.11
N ARG A 200 -18.15 0.04 18.81
CA ARG A 200 -19.03 0.95 18.07
C ARG A 200 -19.58 0.25 16.84
N LYS A 201 -20.87 0.41 16.60
CA LYS A 201 -21.48 0.11 15.30
C LYS A 201 -21.26 1.30 14.38
N ILE A 202 -20.54 1.09 13.27
CA ILE A 202 -20.20 2.15 12.32
C ILE A 202 -21.06 2.11 11.05
N LYS A 203 -21.72 0.98 10.78
CA LYS A 203 -22.67 0.81 9.67
C LYS A 203 -23.74 -0.23 10.03
#